data_AF-A0A711LVN5-F1
#
_entry.id   AF-A0A711LVN5-F1
#
_cell.length_a   1.000
_cell.length_b   1.000
_cell.length_c   1.000
_cell.angle_alpha   90.00
_cell.angle_beta   90.00
_cell.angle_gamma   90.00
#
_symmetry.space_group_name_H-M   'P 1'
#
loop_
_entity.id
_entity.type
_entity.pdbx_description
1 polymer ?
#
loop_
_entity_poly.entity_id
_entity_poly.type
_entity_poly.pdbx_seq_one_letter_code
_entity_poly.pdbx_strand_id
1 'polypeptide(L)'
;HLHCHATTGMAEMALLKAIEAGVDGVDTAISSMSATYGHPATEALVATLAGTEHDTGLDILKLENIAAYFREVRKKYHAFEGQLKGYDSRILVAQVPGGMLTNLEGQLKQQNAADKL
;
A
#
# COMPACT_ATOMS: atom_id res chain seq x y z
N HIS A 1 3.11 -1.90 17.27
CA HIS A 1 3.41 -1.36 15.92
C HIS A 1 3.12 -2.42 14.86
N LEU A 2 2.25 -2.13 13.88
CA LEU A 2 1.88 -3.05 12.78
C LEU A 2 2.28 -2.47 11.40
N HIS A 3 2.79 -3.33 10.53
CA HIS A 3 3.20 -3.02 9.18
C HIS A 3 2.61 -4.04 8.21
N CYS A 4 1.98 -3.58 7.12
CA CYS A 4 1.48 -4.47 6.07
C CYS A 4 1.35 -3.76 4.73
N HIS A 5 1.40 -4.54 3.65
CA HIS A 5 1.26 -4.08 2.27
C HIS A 5 -0.15 -4.35 1.74
N ALA A 6 -0.69 -3.40 0.97
CA ALA A 6 -2.04 -3.42 0.40
C ALA A 6 -2.20 -4.34 -0.82
N THR A 7 -1.20 -5.18 -1.12
CA THR A 7 -1.12 -5.95 -2.37
C THR A 7 -2.28 -6.90 -2.53
N THR A 8 -2.78 -7.48 -1.44
CA THR A 8 -3.92 -8.40 -1.45
C THR A 8 -5.27 -7.72 -1.23
N GLY A 9 -5.29 -6.41 -1.00
CA GLY A 9 -6.49 -5.65 -0.64
C GLY A 9 -7.01 -5.89 0.78
N MET A 10 -6.22 -6.54 1.65
CA MET A 10 -6.60 -6.81 3.04
C MET A 10 -5.96 -5.89 4.07
N ALA A 11 -5.00 -5.05 3.66
CA ALA A 11 -4.18 -4.29 4.60
C ALA A 11 -4.99 -3.26 5.39
N GLU A 12 -5.89 -2.52 4.72
CA GLU A 12 -6.78 -1.54 5.34
C GLU A 12 -7.63 -2.19 6.44
N MET A 13 -8.20 -3.36 6.16
CA MET A 13 -8.99 -4.12 7.13
C MET A 13 -8.12 -4.61 8.27
N ALA A 14 -6.93 -5.14 7.99
CA ALA A 14 -6.01 -5.60 9.02
C ALA A 14 -5.56 -4.46 9.94
N LEU A 15 -5.26 -3.28 9.40
CA LEU A 15 -4.91 -2.10 10.17
C LEU A 15 -6.08 -1.66 11.05
N LEU A 16 -7.29 -1.56 10.50
CA LEU A 16 -8.48 -1.18 11.27
C LEU A 16 -8.74 -2.14 12.44
N LYS A 17 -8.72 -3.46 12.17
CA LYS A 17 -8.88 -4.47 13.23
C LYS A 17 -7.78 -4.41 14.28
N ALA A 18 -6.55 -4.08 13.90
CA ALA A 18 -5.45 -3.94 14.84
C ALA A 18 -5.58 -2.69 15.71
N ILE A 19 -6.06 -1.58 15.15
CA ILE A 19 -6.39 -0.35 15.88
C ILE A 19 -7.48 -0.63 16.91
N GLU A 20 -8.58 -1.27 16.50
CA GLU A 20 -9.65 -1.69 17.41
C GLU A 20 -9.17 -2.67 18.50
N ALA A 21 -8.11 -3.43 18.23
CA ALA A 21 -7.49 -4.34 19.20
C ALA A 21 -6.44 -3.65 20.10
N GLY A 22 -6.20 -2.35 19.94
CA GLY A 22 -5.30 -1.57 20.79
C GLY A 22 -3.84 -1.56 20.35
N VAL A 23 -3.53 -1.73 19.07
CA VAL A 23 -2.16 -1.56 18.57
C VAL A 23 -1.68 -0.11 18.77
N ASP A 24 -0.43 0.08 19.20
CA ASP A 24 0.11 1.43 19.49
C ASP A 24 0.38 2.28 18.24
N GLY A 25 0.46 1.67 17.07
CA GLY A 25 0.83 2.38 15.84
C GLY A 25 0.82 1.48 14.61
N VAL A 26 0.61 2.09 13.45
CA VAL A 26 0.49 1.43 12.15
C VAL A 26 1.24 2.20 11.06
N ASP A 27 1.75 1.50 10.05
CA ASP A 27 2.38 2.13 8.88
C ASP A 27 1.36 2.40 7.76
N THR A 28 1.39 3.62 7.23
CA THR A 28 0.61 4.04 6.06
C THR A 28 1.49 4.84 5.09
N ALA A 29 1.01 5.07 3.88
CA ALA A 29 1.65 5.94 2.89
C ALA A 29 0.65 6.96 2.34
N ILE A 30 1.14 8.13 1.93
CA ILE A 30 0.30 9.15 1.31
C ILE A 30 -0.37 8.60 0.04
N SER A 31 -1.65 8.93 -0.20
CA SER A 31 -2.50 8.30 -1.22
C SER A 31 -1.90 8.25 -2.62
N SER A 32 -1.14 9.26 -3.01
CA SER A 32 -0.49 9.30 -4.34
C SER A 32 0.67 8.32 -4.49
N MET A 33 1.16 7.74 -3.40
CA MET A 33 2.26 6.77 -3.32
C MET A 33 1.87 5.48 -2.58
N SER A 34 0.58 5.26 -2.31
CA SER A 34 0.07 4.13 -1.53
C SER A 34 -0.55 3.05 -2.42
N ALA A 35 -1.15 2.04 -1.77
CA ALA A 35 -1.83 0.90 -2.37
C ALA A 35 -0.90 0.00 -3.21
N THR A 36 -1.46 -1.04 -3.84
CA THR A 36 -0.72 -2.00 -4.66
C THR A 36 0.44 -2.65 -3.88
N TYR A 37 1.68 -2.41 -4.27
CA TYR A 37 2.87 -2.88 -3.56
C TYR A 37 3.19 -2.10 -2.29
N GLY A 38 2.56 -0.95 -2.06
CA GLY A 38 2.78 -0.09 -0.90
C GLY A 38 1.85 -0.35 0.28
N HIS A 39 1.83 0.58 1.21
CA HIS A 39 0.96 0.59 2.38
C HIS A 39 -0.45 1.12 2.06
N PRO A 40 -1.43 0.92 2.96
CA PRO A 40 -2.70 1.65 2.94
C PRO A 40 -2.54 3.16 2.89
N ALA A 41 -3.52 3.85 2.29
CA ALA A 41 -3.53 5.30 2.19
C ALA A 41 -3.73 5.96 3.56
N THR A 42 -2.83 6.88 3.95
CA THR A 42 -2.91 7.63 5.21
C THR A 42 -4.23 8.39 5.32
N GLU A 43 -4.64 9.08 4.26
CA GLU A 43 -5.83 9.93 4.21
C GLU A 43 -7.11 9.11 4.44
N ALA A 44 -7.20 7.94 3.82
CA ALA A 44 -8.34 7.05 3.98
C ALA A 44 -8.46 6.52 5.41
N LEU A 45 -7.34 6.15 6.03
CA LEU A 45 -7.32 5.68 7.41
C LEU A 45 -7.66 6.82 8.39
N VAL A 46 -7.07 8.00 8.22
CA VAL A 46 -7.38 9.20 9.02
C VAL A 46 -8.86 9.56 8.92
N ALA A 47 -9.42 9.58 7.72
CA ALA A 47 -10.85 9.86 7.52
C ALA A 47 -11.75 8.80 8.16
N THR A 48 -11.33 7.53 8.16
CA THR A 48 -12.07 6.41 8.76
C THR A 48 -12.11 6.51 10.29
N LEU A 49 -11.02 6.98 10.90
CA LEU A 49 -10.90 7.09 12.36
C LEU A 49 -11.44 8.43 12.92
N ALA A 50 -11.73 9.40 12.05
CA ALA A 50 -12.19 10.73 12.46
C ALA A 50 -13.48 10.65 13.31
N GLY A 51 -13.45 11.29 14.48
CA GLY A 51 -14.57 11.29 15.42
C GLY A 51 -14.77 9.99 16.22
N THR A 52 -13.88 9.01 16.08
CA THR A 52 -13.86 7.80 16.91
C THR A 52 -12.95 7.99 18.14
N GLU A 53 -12.91 7.00 19.05
CA GLU A 53 -11.93 6.99 20.15
C GLU A 53 -10.48 6.86 19.67
N HIS A 54 -10.28 6.48 18.40
CA HIS A 54 -8.99 6.31 17.74
C HIS A 54 -8.66 7.46 16.77
N ASP A 55 -9.34 8.61 16.89
CA ASP A 55 -9.06 9.77 16.06
C ASP A 55 -7.57 10.17 16.15
N THR A 56 -6.94 10.31 14.98
CA THR A 56 -5.51 10.62 14.88
C THR A 56 -5.17 12.08 15.14
N GLY A 57 -6.17 12.98 15.06
CA GLY A 57 -5.97 14.43 15.12
C GLY A 57 -5.18 15.02 13.95
N LEU A 58 -4.93 14.25 12.88
CA LEU A 58 -4.22 14.71 11.70
C LEU A 58 -5.12 15.56 10.80
N ASP A 59 -4.56 16.65 10.28
CA ASP A 59 -5.25 17.57 9.36
C ASP A 59 -5.28 16.98 7.94
N ILE A 60 -6.46 16.52 7.53
CA ILE A 60 -6.66 15.89 6.22
C ILE A 60 -6.33 16.82 5.05
N LEU A 61 -6.52 18.15 5.20
CA LEU A 61 -6.21 19.12 4.14
C LEU A 61 -4.70 19.26 3.95
N LYS A 62 -3.92 19.15 5.03
CA LYS A 62 -2.45 19.11 4.92
C LYS A 62 -1.98 17.83 4.25
N LEU A 63 -2.60 16.70 4.55
CA LEU A 63 -2.29 15.44 3.90
C LEU A 63 -2.59 15.51 2.39
N GLU A 64 -3.75 16.05 1.99
CA GLU A 64 -4.09 16.25 0.57
C GLU A 64 -3.07 17.13 -0.18
N ASN A 65 -2.52 18.15 0.47
CA ASN A 65 -1.45 18.97 -0.12
C ASN A 65 -0.16 18.14 -0.36
N ILE A 66 0.19 17.26 0.57
CA ILE A 66 1.32 16.33 0.41
C ILE A 66 1.03 15.33 -0.72
N ALA A 67 -0.19 14.81 -0.78
CA ALA A 67 -0.63 13.89 -1.83
C ALA A 67 -0.52 14.53 -3.21
N ALA A 68 -0.98 15.78 -3.35
CA ALA A 68 -0.89 16.55 -4.58
C ALA A 68 0.57 16.78 -5.02
N TYR A 69 1.45 17.12 -4.09
CA TYR A 69 2.88 17.26 -4.36
C TYR A 69 3.47 15.95 -4.92
N PHE A 70 3.26 14.83 -4.22
CA PHE A 70 3.83 13.54 -4.64
C PHE A 70 3.19 13.01 -5.93
N ARG A 71 1.94 13.36 -6.23
CA ARG A 71 1.30 13.04 -7.51
C ARG A 71 2.06 13.63 -8.70
N GLU A 72 2.58 14.85 -8.55
CA GLU A 72 3.43 15.47 -9.58
C GLU A 72 4.84 14.87 -9.58
N VAL A 73 5.42 14.58 -8.41
CA VAL A 73 6.74 13.93 -8.32
C VAL A 73 6.75 12.55 -8.98
N ARG A 74 5.72 11.73 -8.73
CA ARG A 74 5.60 10.35 -9.25
C ARG A 74 5.69 10.29 -10.77
N LYS A 75 5.18 11.29 -11.49
CA LYS A 75 5.29 11.38 -12.96
C LYS A 75 6.73 11.32 -13.46
N LYS A 76 7.69 11.86 -12.71
CA LYS A 76 9.12 11.83 -13.05
C LYS A 76 9.68 10.40 -13.05
N TYR A 77 9.03 9.49 -12.34
CA TYR A 77 9.45 8.10 -12.16
C TYR A 77 8.60 7.09 -12.94
N HIS A 78 7.80 7.55 -13.91
CA HIS A 78 6.90 6.68 -14.69
C HIS A 78 7.60 5.44 -15.29
N ALA A 79 8.87 5.55 -15.66
CA ALA A 79 9.67 4.45 -16.21
C ALA A 79 9.94 3.30 -15.21
N PHE A 80 9.73 3.54 -13.91
CA PHE A 80 9.97 2.58 -12.83
C PHE A 80 8.66 2.07 -12.20
N GLU A 81 7.51 2.44 -12.75
CA GLU A 81 6.21 2.03 -12.21
C GLU A 81 5.99 0.51 -12.35
N GLY A 82 5.48 -0.08 -11.26
CA GLY A 82 5.05 -1.47 -11.26
C GLY A 82 3.83 -1.69 -12.15
N GLN A 83 3.63 -2.92 -12.60
CA GLN A 83 2.54 -3.26 -13.53
C GLN A 83 1.21 -3.61 -12.83
N LEU A 84 1.23 -3.82 -11.52
CA LEU A 84 0.04 -4.19 -10.76
C LEU A 84 -0.98 -3.05 -10.76
N LYS A 85 -2.21 -3.38 -11.15
CA LYS A 85 -3.37 -2.51 -11.07
C LYS A 85 -4.40 -3.18 -10.18
N GLY A 86 -4.77 -2.54 -9.07
CA GLY A 86 -5.66 -3.14 -8.07
C GLY A 86 -4.93 -4.13 -7.15
N TYR A 87 -5.56 -5.25 -6.87
CA TYR A 87 -5.10 -6.24 -5.90
C TYR A 87 -4.68 -7.55 -6.57
N ASP A 88 -3.69 -8.24 -6.01
CA ASP A 88 -3.26 -9.57 -6.39
C ASP A 88 -3.61 -10.59 -5.31
N SER A 89 -4.77 -11.25 -5.47
CA SER A 89 -5.24 -12.28 -4.54
C SER A 89 -4.49 -13.61 -4.66
N ARG A 90 -3.68 -13.82 -5.72
CA ARG A 90 -2.89 -15.06 -5.88
C ARG A 90 -1.87 -15.20 -4.75
N ILE A 91 -1.40 -14.10 -4.19
CA ILE A 91 -0.52 -14.05 -3.02
C ILE A 91 -1.15 -14.75 -1.81
N LEU A 92 -2.47 -14.71 -1.65
CA LEU A 92 -3.17 -15.39 -0.55
C LEU A 92 -2.99 -16.91 -0.61
N VAL A 93 -2.84 -17.45 -1.82
CA VAL A 93 -2.64 -18.89 -2.06
C VAL A 93 -1.16 -19.23 -2.10
N ALA A 94 -0.37 -18.44 -2.81
CA ALA A 94 1.05 -18.72 -3.05
C ALA A 94 1.97 -18.32 -1.89
N GLN A 95 1.50 -17.44 -0.98
CA GLN A 95 2.25 -16.88 0.15
C GLN A 95 3.61 -16.25 -0.22
N VAL A 96 3.76 -15.79 -1.45
CA VAL A 96 4.98 -15.09 -1.90
C VAL A 96 4.90 -13.63 -1.47
N PRO A 97 5.88 -13.09 -0.70
CA PRO A 97 5.92 -11.68 -0.33
C PRO A 97 5.92 -10.78 -1.57
N GLY A 98 5.19 -9.65 -1.53
CA GLY A 98 4.97 -8.79 -2.70
C GLY A 98 6.24 -8.34 -3.44
N GLY A 99 7.29 -7.97 -2.70
CA GLY A 99 8.59 -7.58 -3.28
C GLY A 99 9.39 -8.76 -3.89
N MET A 100 9.11 -10.00 -3.47
CA MET A 100 9.70 -11.18 -4.11
C MET A 100 9.01 -11.52 -5.43
N LEU A 101 7.74 -11.18 -5.59
CA LEU A 101 6.97 -11.41 -6.82
C LEU A 101 7.48 -10.54 -7.98
N THR A 102 7.72 -9.25 -7.74
CA THR A 102 8.33 -8.35 -8.73
C THR A 102 9.78 -8.74 -9.05
N ASN A 103 10.54 -9.23 -8.07
CA ASN A 103 11.87 -9.78 -8.32
C ASN A 103 11.82 -11.05 -9.17
N LEU A 104 10.89 -11.97 -8.88
CA LEU A 104 10.70 -13.21 -9.63
C LEU A 104 10.27 -12.92 -11.07
N GLU A 105 9.35 -11.97 -11.29
CA GLU A 105 8.97 -11.48 -12.62
C GLU A 105 10.17 -10.92 -13.39
N GLY A 106 11.01 -10.12 -12.73
CA GLY A 106 12.25 -9.60 -13.30
C GLY A 106 13.24 -10.70 -13.70
N GLN A 107 13.42 -11.70 -12.83
CA GLN A 107 14.28 -12.86 -13.09
C GLN A 107 13.76 -13.71 -14.25
N LEU A 108 12.46 -14.00 -14.30
CA LEU A 108 11.86 -14.80 -15.36
C LEU A 108 11.92 -14.09 -16.71
N LYS A 109 11.77 -12.76 -16.75
CA LYS A 109 12.01 -11.96 -17.97
C LYS A 109 13.46 -12.02 -18.43
N GLN A 110 14.43 -11.91 -17.52
CA GLN A 110 15.86 -12.06 -17.86
C GLN A 110 16.19 -13.46 -18.42
N GLN A 111 15.45 -14.47 -17.99
CA GLN A 111 15.64 -15.87 -18.41
C GLN A 111 14.81 -16.26 -19.63
N ASN A 112 14.09 -15.33 -20.29
CA ASN A 112 13.12 -15.62 -21.35
C ASN A 112 12.08 -16.70 -20.95
N ALA A 113 11.68 -16.74 -19.68
CA ALA A 113 10.77 -17.72 -19.09
C ALA A 113 9.53 -17.07 -18.47
N ALA A 114 9.10 -15.91 -19.02
CA ALA A 114 7.97 -15.15 -18.51
C ALA A 114 6.62 -15.91 -18.58
N ASP A 115 6.56 -16.99 -19.37
CA ASP A 115 5.43 -17.90 -19.50
C ASP A 115 5.23 -18.84 -18.30
N LYS A 116 6.24 -18.95 -17.42
CA LYS A 116 6.23 -19.84 -16.25
C LYS A 116 5.78 -19.18 -14.95
N LEU A 117 5.15 -18.01 -15.04
CA LEU A 117 4.69 -17.20 -13.91
C LEU A 117 3.36 -17.69 -13.32
#